data_AF-A0A960SJK6-F1
#
_entry.id   AF-A0A960SJK6-F1
#
_cell.length_a   1.000
_cell.length_b   1.000
_cell.length_c   1.000
_cell.angle_alpha   90.00
_cell.angle_beta   90.00
_cell.angle_gamma   90.00
#
_symmetry.space_group_name_H-M   'P 1'
#
loop_
_entity.id
_entity.type
_entity.pdbx_description
1 polymer ?
#
loop_
_entity_poly.entity_id
_entity_poly.type
_entity_poly.pdbx_seq_one_letter_code
_entity_poly.pdbx_strand_id
1 'polypeptide(L)'
;SHKRMDLLQNYVYRDVDTYCENIPGHEEKAKEGKWTFTGTLSHNPPMVRNKFGGRWLTTEFQAGDFLTFGMFVVHASLDNRTQNRLRISSDSRYQRASEPIDDRWIGVNPPGHSKAGKRGRIC
;
A
#
# COMPACT_ATOMS: atom_id res chain seq x y z
N SER A 1 -11.20 -0.38 -10.75
CA SER A 1 -9.73 -0.27 -10.67
C SER A 1 -9.05 -1.62 -10.86
N HIS A 2 -9.43 -2.69 -10.15
CA HIS A 2 -8.78 -4.01 -10.22
C HIS A 2 -8.69 -4.67 -11.61
N LYS A 3 -9.49 -4.23 -12.60
CA LYS A 3 -9.42 -4.69 -14.00
C LYS A 3 -8.45 -3.88 -14.88
N ARG A 4 -7.85 -2.80 -14.35
CA ARG A 4 -6.96 -1.88 -15.09
C ARG A 4 -5.48 -2.25 -14.91
N MET A 5 -5.15 -3.52 -15.18
CA MET A 5 -3.77 -3.98 -15.11
C MET A 5 -2.86 -3.31 -16.15
N ASP A 6 -3.45 -2.83 -17.24
CA ASP A 6 -2.80 -1.93 -18.21
C ASP A 6 -2.18 -0.69 -17.54
N LEU A 7 -2.78 -0.20 -16.46
CA LEU A 7 -2.26 0.93 -15.67
C LEU A 7 -1.49 0.50 -14.41
N LEU A 8 -1.85 -0.65 -13.84
CA LEU A 8 -1.40 -1.08 -12.51
C LEU A 8 -0.18 -1.99 -12.52
N GLN A 9 0.12 -2.69 -13.62
CA GLN A 9 1.15 -3.74 -13.66
C GLN A 9 2.51 -3.30 -13.11
N ASN A 10 2.99 -2.11 -13.47
CA ASN A 10 4.31 -1.62 -13.04
C ASN A 10 4.31 -1.05 -11.61
N TYR A 11 3.14 -0.93 -11.02
CA TYR A 11 2.95 -0.41 -9.67
C TYR A 11 2.70 -1.55 -8.66
N VAL A 12 1.76 -2.48 -8.94
CA VAL A 12 1.29 -3.47 -7.95
C VAL A 12 2.31 -4.54 -7.58
N TYR A 13 3.33 -4.75 -8.42
CA TYR A 13 4.41 -5.71 -8.16
C TYR A 13 5.68 -5.03 -7.60
N ARG A 14 5.62 -3.72 -7.32
CA ARG A 14 6.73 -3.00 -6.74
C ARG A 14 6.63 -3.00 -5.23
N ASP A 15 7.53 -3.74 -4.59
CA ASP A 15 7.71 -3.72 -3.15
C ASP A 15 8.35 -2.39 -2.69
N VAL A 16 7.72 -1.70 -1.74
CA VAL A 16 8.18 -0.42 -1.17
C VAL A 16 9.45 -0.57 -0.35
N ASP A 17 9.70 -1.77 0.20
CA ASP A 17 10.88 -2.07 1.00
C ASP A 17 12.02 -2.69 0.18
N THR A 18 11.81 -2.90 -1.12
CA THR A 18 12.88 -3.27 -2.05
C THR A 18 13.55 -2.02 -2.63
N TYR A 19 14.87 -2.05 -2.77
CA TYR A 19 15.65 -0.97 -3.38
C TYR A 19 16.64 -1.51 -4.42
N CYS A 20 17.14 -0.62 -5.28
CA CYS A 20 18.10 -0.96 -6.32
C CYS A 20 19.51 -0.65 -5.84
N GLU A 21 20.40 -1.64 -5.80
CA GLU A 21 21.78 -1.46 -5.33
C GLU A 21 22.64 -0.72 -6.36
N ASN A 22 22.31 -0.87 -7.64
CA ASN A 22 23.03 -0.26 -8.76
C ASN A 22 22.52 1.15 -9.14
N ILE A 23 21.59 1.72 -8.36
CA ILE A 23 21.14 3.11 -8.53
C ILE A 23 21.75 3.97 -7.41
N PRO A 24 22.55 5.01 -7.75
CA PRO A 24 23.17 5.89 -6.76
C PRO A 24 22.17 6.45 -5.74
N GLY A 25 22.52 6.35 -4.45
CA GLY A 25 21.73 6.87 -3.33
C GLY A 25 20.54 6.02 -2.88
N HIS A 26 20.19 4.94 -3.59
CA HIS A 26 19.11 4.04 -3.15
C HIS A 26 19.49 3.22 -1.91
N GLU A 27 20.70 2.66 -1.89
CA GLU A 27 21.20 1.90 -0.76
C GLU A 27 21.34 2.76 0.51
N GLU A 28 21.83 3.99 0.38
CA GLU A 28 21.95 4.95 1.48
C GLU A 28 20.58 5.24 2.11
N LYS A 29 19.57 5.53 1.28
CA LYS A 29 18.18 5.71 1.74
C LYS A 29 17.66 4.47 2.48
N ALA A 30 17.93 3.27 1.97
CA ALA A 30 17.51 2.03 2.61
C ALA A 30 18.19 1.84 3.99
N LYS A 31 19.48 2.14 4.11
CA LYS A 31 20.23 2.13 5.39
C LYS A 31 19.71 3.18 6.40
N GLU A 32 19.11 4.26 5.91
CA GLU A 32 18.38 5.24 6.73
C GLU A 32 16.95 4.80 7.08
N GLY A 33 16.46 3.70 6.51
CA GLY A 33 15.09 3.21 6.68
C GLY A 33 14.05 3.93 5.80
N LYS A 34 14.51 4.76 4.85
CA LYS A 34 13.65 5.51 3.93
C LYS A 34 13.21 4.65 2.75
N TRP A 35 12.09 5.01 2.14
CA TRP A 35 11.63 4.41 0.89
C TRP A 35 12.15 5.18 -0.32
N THR A 36 12.46 4.45 -1.39
CA THR A 36 12.70 5.04 -2.73
C THR A 36 11.38 5.20 -3.51
N PHE A 37 10.32 4.55 -3.05
CA PHE A 37 8.98 4.57 -3.60
C PHE A 37 7.96 4.35 -2.48
N THR A 38 6.93 5.20 -2.42
CA THR A 38 6.02 5.25 -1.27
C THR A 38 4.82 4.31 -1.38
N GLY A 39 4.59 3.68 -2.53
CA GLY A 39 3.34 2.97 -2.77
C GLY A 39 2.14 3.88 -3.00
N THR A 40 2.28 5.21 -3.00
CA THR A 40 1.16 6.13 -3.27
C THR A 40 0.99 6.39 -4.75
N LEU A 41 -0.23 6.25 -5.29
CA LEU A 41 -0.53 6.60 -6.69
C LEU A 41 -0.63 8.12 -6.91
N SER A 42 -1.33 8.83 -6.02
CA SER A 42 -1.49 10.29 -6.06
C SER A 42 -2.18 10.81 -4.81
N HIS A 43 -1.99 12.10 -4.51
CA HIS A 43 -2.80 12.88 -3.56
C HIS A 43 -3.95 13.66 -4.23
N ASN A 44 -4.20 13.43 -5.52
CA ASN A 44 -5.31 14.04 -6.28
C ASN A 44 -6.30 12.94 -6.75
N PRO A 45 -7.30 12.57 -5.91
CA PRO A 45 -8.27 11.53 -6.26
C PRO A 45 -9.07 11.80 -7.55
N PRO A 46 -9.47 13.05 -7.89
CA PRO A 46 -10.06 13.35 -9.20
C PRO A 46 -9.18 12.97 -10.39
N MET A 47 -7.88 13.23 -10.32
CA MET A 47 -6.93 12.86 -11.38
C MET A 47 -6.86 11.34 -11.57
N VAL A 48 -6.79 10.58 -10.47
CA VAL A 48 -6.78 9.10 -10.52
C VAL A 48 -8.08 8.57 -11.13
N ARG A 49 -9.23 9.12 -10.74
CA ARG A 49 -10.54 8.79 -11.33
C ARG A 49 -10.54 8.96 -12.84
N ASN A 50 -10.11 10.14 -13.31
CA ASN A 50 -10.09 10.47 -14.74
C ASN A 50 -9.15 9.53 -15.52
N LYS A 51 -7.98 9.20 -14.98
CA LYS A 51 -7.03 8.26 -15.60
C LYS A 51 -7.57 6.82 -15.66
N PHE A 52 -8.24 6.37 -14.60
CA PHE A 52 -8.78 5.01 -14.52
C PHE A 52 -10.15 4.85 -15.21
N GLY A 53 -10.84 5.94 -15.54
CA GLY A 53 -12.17 5.91 -16.18
C GLY A 53 -13.27 5.35 -15.28
N GLY A 54 -13.14 5.50 -13.96
CA GLY A 54 -14.07 4.93 -12.97
C GLY A 54 -14.81 5.98 -12.15
N ARG A 55 -15.45 5.53 -11.06
CA ARG A 55 -16.03 6.40 -10.02
C ARG A 55 -15.53 5.98 -8.65
N TRP A 56 -15.42 6.95 -7.74
CA TRP A 56 -15.22 6.67 -6.32
C TRP A 56 -16.52 6.19 -5.71
N LEU A 57 -16.45 5.16 -4.86
CA LEU A 57 -17.57 4.62 -4.12
C LEU A 57 -17.34 4.88 -2.64
N THR A 58 -18.38 5.31 -1.94
CA THR A 58 -18.38 5.51 -0.50
C THR A 58 -19.76 5.20 0.04
N THR A 59 -19.82 4.84 1.31
CA THR A 59 -21.05 4.68 2.08
C THR A 59 -20.76 5.00 3.53
N GLU A 60 -21.79 5.24 4.32
CA GLU A 60 -21.67 5.37 5.77
C GLU A 60 -21.53 3.96 6.38
N PHE A 61 -20.56 3.80 7.28
CA PHE A 61 -20.31 2.56 8.02
C PHE A 61 -20.64 2.78 9.51
N GLN A 62 -21.18 1.74 10.14
CA GLN A 62 -21.37 1.64 11.58
C GLN A 62 -20.28 0.78 12.21
N ALA A 63 -20.11 0.89 13.54
CA ALA A 63 -19.20 0.02 14.26
C ALA A 63 -19.64 -1.45 14.12
N GLY A 64 -18.73 -2.30 13.63
CA GLY A 64 -19.02 -3.70 13.33
C GLY A 64 -19.23 -3.99 11.83
N ASP A 65 -19.46 -2.96 11.02
CA ASP A 65 -19.48 -3.14 9.57
C ASP A 65 -18.07 -3.47 9.05
N PHE A 66 -18.04 -4.29 8.00
CA PHE A 66 -16.80 -4.81 7.45
C PHE A 66 -16.73 -4.64 5.93
N LEU A 67 -15.56 -4.23 5.45
CA LEU A 67 -15.28 -4.06 4.02
C LEU A 67 -14.10 -4.96 3.62
N THR A 68 -14.33 -5.84 2.65
CA THR A 68 -13.26 -6.62 2.00
C THR A 68 -13.07 -6.20 0.55
N PHE A 69 -11.83 -6.16 0.10
CA PHE A 69 -11.50 -6.00 -1.31
C PHE A 69 -10.19 -6.72 -1.65
N GLY A 70 -10.06 -7.15 -2.91
CA GLY A 70 -8.82 -7.76 -3.39
C GLY A 70 -7.68 -6.75 -3.56
N MET A 71 -6.43 -7.25 -3.60
CA MET A 71 -5.20 -6.43 -3.58
C MET A 71 -5.11 -5.37 -4.68
N PHE A 72 -5.76 -5.59 -5.83
CA PHE A 72 -5.69 -4.67 -6.97
C PHE A 72 -6.75 -3.56 -6.94
N VAL A 73 -7.56 -3.47 -5.88
CA VAL A 73 -8.50 -2.38 -5.72
C VAL A 73 -7.75 -1.12 -5.26
N VAL A 74 -7.65 -0.15 -6.16
CA VAL A 74 -7.27 1.23 -5.79
C VAL A 74 -8.30 1.80 -4.83
N HIS A 75 -7.83 2.24 -3.67
CA HIS A 75 -8.62 2.82 -2.58
C HIS A 75 -7.89 4.04 -2.00
N ALA A 76 -8.61 4.87 -1.26
CA ALA A 76 -8.09 6.08 -0.62
C ALA A 76 -8.91 6.42 0.63
N SER A 77 -8.33 7.19 1.53
CA SER A 77 -9.04 7.84 2.63
C SER A 77 -9.44 9.26 2.26
N LEU A 78 -10.50 9.75 2.89
CA LEU A 78 -10.90 11.16 2.85
C LEU A 78 -10.49 11.85 4.15
N ASP A 79 -10.23 13.15 4.06
CA ASP A 79 -10.01 13.98 5.23
C ASP A 79 -11.27 14.03 6.08
N ASN A 80 -11.11 13.79 7.38
CA ASN A 80 -12.22 13.89 8.32
C ASN A 80 -12.48 15.38 8.63
N ARG A 81 -13.56 15.93 8.07
CA ARG A 81 -13.97 17.34 8.28
C ARG A 81 -15.04 17.50 9.35
N THR A 82 -15.35 16.45 10.10
CA THR A 82 -16.33 16.52 11.18
C THR A 82 -15.75 17.27 12.38
N GLN A 83 -16.60 18.00 13.11
CA GLN A 83 -16.20 18.64 14.35
C GLN A 83 -16.26 17.62 15.49
N ASN A 84 -15.21 17.58 16.32
CA ASN A 84 -15.14 16.78 17.55
C ASN A 84 -15.50 15.29 17.39
N ARG A 85 -15.16 14.67 16.25
CA ARG A 85 -15.33 13.22 16.03
C ARG A 85 -14.10 12.63 15.38
N LEU A 86 -13.68 11.46 15.86
CA LEU A 86 -12.62 10.66 15.26
C LEU A 86 -13.21 9.53 14.43
N ARG A 87 -12.53 9.19 13.33
CA ARG A 87 -12.78 7.95 12.57
C ARG A 87 -11.71 6.94 12.96
N ILE A 88 -12.11 5.88 13.63
CA ILE A 88 -11.23 4.78 14.03
C ILE A 88 -11.62 3.55 13.22
N SER A 89 -10.62 2.91 12.61
CA SER A 89 -10.77 1.67 11.85
C SER A 89 -9.53 0.79 12.07
N SER A 90 -9.68 -0.51 11.83
CA SER A 90 -8.57 -1.47 11.77
C SER A 90 -8.59 -2.21 10.45
N ASP A 91 -7.43 -2.33 9.82
CA ASP A 91 -7.24 -3.03 8.55
C ASP A 91 -6.30 -4.22 8.72
N SER A 92 -6.79 -5.40 8.34
CA SER A 92 -6.04 -6.66 8.35
C SER A 92 -5.99 -7.25 6.94
N ARG A 93 -4.88 -7.92 6.60
CA ARG A 93 -4.70 -8.59 5.31
C ARG A 93 -4.72 -10.10 5.53
N TYR A 94 -5.31 -10.80 4.58
CA TYR A 94 -5.43 -12.26 4.60
C TYR A 94 -4.88 -12.83 3.30
N GLN A 95 -4.16 -13.93 3.41
CA GLN A 95 -3.71 -14.75 2.28
C GLN A 95 -4.07 -16.22 2.53
N ARG A 96 -4.09 -17.03 1.48
CA ARG A 96 -4.26 -18.48 1.65
C ARG A 96 -3.07 -19.05 2.41
N ALA A 97 -3.32 -19.99 3.31
CA ALA A 97 -2.28 -20.67 4.07
C ALA A 97 -1.29 -21.46 3.18
N SER A 98 -1.72 -21.85 1.98
CA SER A 98 -0.89 -22.56 0.99
C SER A 98 0.05 -21.64 0.20
N GLU A 99 -0.10 -20.32 0.31
CA GLU A 99 0.71 -19.35 -0.45
C GLU A 99 1.96 -18.95 0.35
N PRO A 100 3.08 -18.64 -0.33
CA PRO A 100 4.28 -18.14 0.32
C PRO A 100 3.97 -16.90 1.17
N ILE A 101 4.51 -16.89 2.40
CA ILE A 101 4.34 -15.78 3.32
C ILE A 101 5.59 -14.91 3.27
N ASP A 102 5.40 -13.59 3.35
CA ASP A 102 6.50 -12.65 3.51
C ASP A 102 6.94 -12.61 4.97
N ASP A 103 8.12 -13.16 5.25
CA ASP A 103 8.71 -13.32 6.59
C ASP A 103 8.83 -11.99 7.36
N ARG A 104 8.87 -10.86 6.65
CA ARG A 104 8.90 -9.53 7.25
C ARG A 104 7.69 -9.19 8.10
N TRP A 105 6.59 -9.91 7.96
CA TRP A 105 5.31 -9.63 8.61
C TRP A 105 4.87 -10.67 9.63
N ILE A 106 5.73 -11.66 9.93
CA ILE A 106 5.38 -12.81 10.78
C ILE A 106 6.28 -12.88 12.02
N GLY A 107 5.67 -13.14 13.17
CA GLY A 107 6.36 -13.32 14.45
C GLY A 107 5.93 -12.31 15.51
N VAL A 108 6.55 -12.37 16.69
CA VAL A 108 6.25 -11.49 17.83
C VAL A 108 6.74 -10.06 17.58
N ASN A 109 7.92 -9.91 16.98
CA ASN A 109 8.54 -8.62 16.63
C ASN A 109 9.01 -8.66 15.17
N PRO A 110 8.08 -8.69 14.20
CA PRO A 110 8.42 -8.78 12.78
C PRO A 110 9.14 -7.50 12.33
N PRO A 111 10.12 -7.58 11.41
CA PRO A 111 10.89 -6.41 11.01
C PRO A 111 10.05 -5.38 10.23
N GLY A 112 8.98 -5.81 9.54
CA GLY A 112 8.09 -4.95 8.76
C GLY A 112 8.84 -4.00 7.84
N HIS A 113 8.48 -2.72 7.89
CA HIS A 113 9.11 -1.65 7.11
C HIS A 113 10.45 -1.14 7.68
N SER A 114 10.97 -1.74 8.76
CA SER A 114 12.23 -1.31 9.37
C SER A 114 13.42 -1.53 8.45
N LYS A 115 14.61 -1.06 8.87
CA LYS A 115 15.87 -1.29 8.17
C LYS A 115 16.14 -2.77 7.92
N ALA A 116 15.79 -3.64 8.87
CA ALA A 116 15.97 -5.08 8.77
C ALA A 116 15.04 -5.73 7.72
N GLY A 117 13.94 -5.06 7.34
CA GLY A 117 13.02 -5.54 6.31
C GLY A 117 13.36 -5.06 4.89
N LYS A 118 14.40 -4.23 4.72
CA LYS A 118 14.81 -3.72 3.40
C LYS A 118 15.55 -4.80 2.62
N ARG A 119 15.19 -4.96 1.35
CA ARG A 119 15.80 -5.96 0.45
C ARG A 119 16.47 -5.28 -0.74
N GLY A 120 17.77 -5.50 -0.89
CA GLY A 120 18.52 -5.03 -2.05
C GLY A 120 18.32 -5.96 -3.24
N ARG A 121 18.31 -5.39 -4.45
CA ARG A 121 18.37 -6.14 -5.70
C ARG A 121 19.08 -5.31 -6.77
N ILE A 122 19.51 -5.98 -7.83
CA ILE A 122 19.88 -5.29 -9.07
C ILE A 122 18.61 -4.97 -9.85
N CYS A 123 18.48 -3.70 -10.24
CA CYS A 123 17.45 -3.20 -11.16
C CYS A 123 18.11 -2.82 -12.50
#